data_AF-A0A1X0JGB8-F1
#
_entry.id   AF-A0A1X0JGB8-F1
#
_cell.length_a   1.000
_cell.length_b   1.000
_cell.length_c   1.000
_cell.angle_alpha   90.00
_cell.angle_beta   90.00
_cell.angle_gamma   90.00
#
_symmetry.space_group_name_H-M   'P 1'
#
loop_
_entity.id
_entity.type
_entity.pdbx_description
1 polymer ?
#
loop_
_entity_poly.entity_id
_entity_poly.type
_entity_poly.pdbx_seq_one_letter_code
_entity_poly.pdbx_strand_id
1 'polypeptide(L)'
;MHPGEGDDQGCWQQWRTDRDREEQRRIAQQRRDRKVRNKLSRVVAVLDELLSPGQQQPRCLGDVADFYQVSQYRLSTVLEKHREEFSQDGWRPHNRDHDGQDLWTDRAVVRAGLLLEKSAVAAHLRHLLGVGDIPLVYSQGEARLAECRQLYNKALTVVADIHGESSPDELWRAMQGADRYDLMAMAMTLAALTPYDRPSLGQWLREISGLTTKDGSIARGLALLIPQRQAVDVRKLKEPGSARSNRLRADGEGAVCQ
;
A
#
# COMPACT_ATOMS: atom_id res chain seq x y z
N MET A 1 7.32 54.76 37.29
CA MET A 1 7.61 53.67 36.34
C MET A 1 6.42 52.73 36.35
N HIS A 2 5.64 52.67 35.28
CA HIS A 2 4.55 51.70 35.11
C HIS A 2 5.05 50.62 34.14
N PRO A 3 5.36 49.39 34.61
CA PRO A 3 5.59 48.25 33.74
C PRO A 3 4.29 47.45 33.66
N GLY A 4 3.73 47.23 32.47
CA GLY A 4 2.65 46.23 32.35
C GLY A 4 1.72 46.23 31.15
N GLU A 5 1.87 47.08 30.12
CA GLU A 5 0.88 47.11 29.02
C GLU A 5 1.42 46.74 27.62
N GLY A 6 2.69 46.35 27.50
CA GLY A 6 3.35 46.12 26.20
C GLY A 6 3.38 44.68 25.67
N ASP A 7 3.41 43.66 26.55
CA ASP A 7 3.78 42.30 26.12
C ASP A 7 2.59 41.46 25.63
N ASP A 8 1.39 41.69 26.16
CA ASP A 8 0.19 40.97 25.72
C ASP A 8 -0.26 41.39 24.31
N GLN A 9 -0.11 42.67 23.94
CA GLN A 9 -0.53 43.15 22.61
C GLN A 9 0.29 42.55 21.46
N GLY A 10 1.59 42.27 21.67
CA GLY A 10 2.46 41.61 20.69
C GLY A 10 2.13 40.13 20.47
N CYS A 11 1.76 39.42 21.54
CA CYS A 11 1.35 38.01 21.49
C CYS A 11 0.07 37.80 20.66
N TRP A 12 -0.95 38.67 20.86
CA TRP A 12 -2.20 38.60 20.11
C TRP A 12 -2.04 38.98 18.63
N GLN A 13 -1.12 39.89 18.29
CA GLN A 13 -0.83 40.28 16.90
C GLN A 13 -0.03 39.20 16.15
N GLN A 14 0.93 38.55 16.82
CA GLN A 14 1.66 37.41 16.28
C GLN A 14 0.74 36.20 16.07
N TRP A 15 -0.16 35.90 17.02
CA TRP A 15 -1.13 34.80 16.86
C TRP A 15 -2.11 35.03 15.71
N ARG A 16 -2.59 36.27 15.51
CA ARG A 16 -3.43 36.63 14.35
C ARG A 16 -2.68 36.42 13.03
N THR A 17 -1.42 36.87 12.95
CA THR A 17 -0.62 36.71 11.72
C THR A 17 -0.23 35.26 11.43
N ASP A 18 0.01 34.42 12.44
CA ASP A 18 0.25 32.99 12.25
C ASP A 18 -1.01 32.24 11.81
N ARG A 19 -2.18 32.59 12.36
CA ARG A 19 -3.47 32.08 11.92
C ARG A 19 -3.80 32.50 10.48
N ASP A 20 -3.49 33.74 10.11
CA ASP A 20 -3.67 34.23 8.74
C ASP A 20 -2.73 33.52 7.75
N ARG A 21 -1.48 33.25 8.14
CA ARG A 21 -0.53 32.46 7.32
C ARG A 21 -1.00 31.02 7.16
N GLU A 22 -1.52 30.40 8.21
CA GLU A 22 -2.05 29.04 8.15
C GLU A 22 -3.29 28.96 7.26
N GLU A 23 -4.21 29.93 7.38
CA GLU A 23 -5.37 30.04 6.51
C GLU A 23 -4.95 30.24 5.04
N GLN A 24 -3.98 31.11 4.77
CA GLN A 24 -3.43 31.30 3.43
C GLN A 24 -2.79 30.02 2.87
N ARG A 25 -2.05 29.26 3.68
CA ARG A 25 -1.49 27.96 3.29
C ARG A 25 -2.61 26.97 2.97
N ARG A 26 -3.66 26.92 3.78
CA ARG A 26 -4.83 26.06 3.57
C ARG A 26 -5.55 26.40 2.27
N ILE A 27 -5.81 27.68 2.01
CA ILE A 27 -6.43 28.15 0.76
C ILE A 27 -5.53 27.83 -0.44
N ALA A 28 -4.22 28.06 -0.33
CA ALA A 28 -3.28 27.74 -1.39
C ALA A 28 -3.24 26.23 -1.69
N GLN A 29 -3.27 25.39 -0.65
CA GLN A 29 -3.33 23.94 -0.80
C GLN A 29 -4.64 23.50 -1.46
N GLN A 30 -5.79 24.00 -1.00
CA GLN A 30 -7.08 23.72 -1.62
C GLN A 30 -7.12 24.10 -3.11
N ARG A 31 -6.49 25.23 -3.49
CA ARG A 31 -6.37 25.64 -4.90
C ARG A 31 -5.48 24.68 -5.70
N ARG A 32 -4.37 24.20 -5.12
CA ARG A 32 -3.50 23.19 -5.76
C ARG A 32 -4.26 21.87 -5.95
N ASP A 33 -4.94 21.40 -4.92
CA ASP A 33 -5.73 20.17 -4.96
C ASP A 33 -6.85 20.28 -6.00
N ARG A 34 -7.56 21.42 -6.07
CA ARG A 34 -8.56 21.68 -7.11
C ARG A 34 -7.96 21.64 -8.53
N LYS A 35 -6.77 22.21 -8.73
CA LYS A 35 -6.07 22.15 -10.03
C LYS A 35 -5.71 20.72 -10.41
N VAL A 36 -5.21 19.92 -9.46
CA VAL A 36 -4.92 18.50 -9.67
C VAL A 36 -6.19 17.75 -10.03
N ARG A 37 -7.28 17.90 -9.25
CA ARG A 37 -8.58 17.29 -9.56
C ARG A 37 -9.11 17.68 -10.94
N ASN A 38 -8.99 18.95 -11.32
CA ASN A 38 -9.41 19.42 -12.64
C ASN A 38 -8.67 18.77 -13.81
N LYS A 39 -7.38 18.47 -13.61
CA LYS A 39 -6.59 17.73 -14.59
C LYS A 39 -7.02 16.26 -14.63
N LEU A 40 -7.10 15.63 -13.48
CA LEU A 40 -7.38 14.20 -13.35
C LEU A 40 -8.80 13.81 -13.75
N SER A 41 -9.79 14.67 -13.50
CA SER A 41 -11.19 14.35 -13.85
C SER A 41 -11.38 14.10 -15.34
N ARG A 42 -10.51 14.67 -16.20
CA ARG A 42 -10.53 14.48 -17.66
C ARG A 42 -10.17 13.06 -18.10
N VAL A 43 -9.54 12.26 -17.24
CA VAL A 43 -9.12 10.89 -17.55
C VAL A 43 -10.29 9.94 -17.34
N VAL A 44 -11.31 10.03 -18.21
CA VAL A 44 -12.57 9.28 -18.06
C VAL A 44 -12.43 7.79 -18.37
N ALA A 45 -11.44 7.40 -19.17
CA ALA A 45 -11.14 6.00 -19.50
C ALA A 45 -10.80 5.15 -18.26
N VAL A 46 -10.44 5.78 -17.13
CA VAL A 46 -10.23 5.07 -15.86
C VAL A 46 -11.49 4.37 -15.35
N LEU A 47 -12.68 4.82 -15.78
CA LEU A 47 -13.94 4.17 -15.40
C LEU A 47 -14.05 2.78 -16.03
N ASP A 48 -13.51 2.57 -17.22
CA ASP A 48 -13.57 1.29 -17.93
C ASP A 48 -12.75 0.20 -17.21
N GLU A 49 -11.70 0.59 -16.49
CA GLU A 49 -10.89 -0.30 -15.63
C GLU A 49 -11.63 -0.72 -14.35
N LEU A 50 -12.67 0.02 -13.96
CA LEU A 50 -13.44 -0.23 -12.73
C LEU A 50 -14.79 -0.91 -12.99
N LEU A 51 -15.30 -0.81 -14.22
CA LEU A 51 -16.57 -1.40 -14.63
C LEU A 51 -16.37 -2.87 -15.01
N SER A 52 -17.30 -3.72 -14.62
CA SER A 52 -17.31 -5.10 -15.11
C SER A 52 -17.70 -5.11 -16.60
N PRO A 53 -17.25 -6.09 -17.41
CA PRO A 53 -17.63 -6.20 -18.82
C PRO A 53 -19.15 -6.17 -19.00
N GLY A 54 -19.64 -5.20 -19.79
CA GLY A 54 -21.08 -5.02 -20.06
C GLY A 54 -21.82 -4.13 -19.06
N GLN A 55 -21.17 -3.65 -18.01
CA GLN A 55 -21.77 -2.71 -17.06
C GLN A 55 -21.87 -1.30 -17.68
N GLN A 56 -23.03 -0.66 -17.54
CA GLN A 56 -23.23 0.72 -18.00
C GLN A 56 -22.61 1.71 -17.03
N GLN A 57 -22.08 2.82 -17.56
CA GLN A 57 -21.59 3.92 -16.75
C GLN A 57 -22.75 4.55 -15.96
N PRO A 58 -22.53 4.94 -14.69
CA PRO A 58 -23.57 5.51 -13.86
C PRO A 58 -24.00 6.90 -14.37
N ARG A 59 -25.31 7.13 -14.49
CA ARG A 59 -25.86 8.36 -15.11
C ARG A 59 -26.67 9.24 -14.16
N CYS A 60 -27.15 8.69 -13.05
CA CYS A 60 -27.86 9.45 -12.03
C CYS A 60 -27.16 9.38 -10.66
N LEU A 61 -27.62 10.21 -9.72
CA LEU A 61 -27.08 10.24 -8.35
C LEU A 61 -27.11 8.86 -7.67
N GLY A 62 -28.19 8.09 -7.88
CA GLY A 62 -28.34 6.74 -7.35
C GLY A 62 -27.26 5.80 -7.90
N ASP A 63 -27.14 5.73 -9.22
CA ASP A 63 -26.14 4.86 -9.87
C ASP A 63 -24.71 5.21 -9.45
N VAL A 64 -24.39 6.50 -9.30
CA VAL A 64 -23.05 6.94 -8.87
C VAL A 64 -22.79 6.56 -7.42
N ALA A 65 -23.79 6.67 -6.55
CA ALA A 65 -23.68 6.24 -5.16
C ALA A 65 -23.47 4.72 -5.07
N ASP A 66 -24.23 3.94 -5.84
CA ASP A 66 -24.11 2.48 -5.91
C ASP A 66 -22.77 2.05 -6.50
N PHE A 67 -22.32 2.69 -7.58
CA PHE A 67 -21.00 2.45 -8.20
C PHE A 67 -19.86 2.63 -7.20
N TYR A 68 -19.90 3.70 -6.39
CA TYR A 68 -18.89 3.94 -5.36
C TYR A 68 -19.15 3.23 -4.04
N GLN A 69 -20.25 2.46 -3.93
CA GLN A 69 -20.67 1.76 -2.72
C GLN A 69 -20.78 2.69 -1.50
N VAL A 70 -21.39 3.86 -1.70
CA VAL A 70 -21.64 4.86 -0.65
C VAL A 70 -23.12 5.21 -0.60
N SER A 71 -23.59 5.76 0.52
CA SER A 71 -24.97 6.27 0.58
C SER A 71 -25.14 7.50 -0.32
N GLN A 72 -26.32 7.62 -0.94
CA GLN A 72 -26.67 8.81 -1.73
C GLN A 72 -26.49 10.10 -0.93
N TYR A 73 -26.87 10.09 0.36
CA TYR A 73 -26.65 11.22 1.27
C TYR A 73 -25.19 11.69 1.31
N ARG A 74 -24.23 10.74 1.43
CA ARG A 74 -22.80 11.08 1.47
C ARG A 74 -22.36 11.70 0.15
N LEU A 75 -22.82 11.16 -0.97
CA LEU A 75 -22.52 11.70 -2.29
C LEU A 75 -23.13 13.10 -2.46
N SER A 76 -24.38 13.32 -2.02
CA SER A 76 -25.04 14.63 -2.03
C SER A 76 -24.26 15.67 -1.21
N THR A 77 -23.75 15.32 -0.03
CA THR A 77 -22.92 16.24 0.77
C THR A 77 -21.64 16.64 0.04
N VAL A 78 -20.97 15.71 -0.65
CA VAL A 78 -19.77 16.02 -1.45
C VAL A 78 -20.13 16.89 -2.66
N LEU A 79 -21.22 16.57 -3.34
CA LEU A 79 -21.74 17.32 -4.48
C LEU A 79 -22.07 18.77 -4.10
N GLU A 80 -22.78 18.99 -2.99
CA GLU A 80 -23.13 20.33 -2.50
C GLU A 80 -21.88 21.15 -2.17
N LYS A 81 -20.92 20.53 -1.47
CA LYS A 81 -19.65 21.18 -1.09
C LYS A 81 -18.79 21.58 -2.28
N HIS A 82 -18.82 20.81 -3.36
CA HIS A 82 -17.97 21.00 -4.54
C HIS A 82 -18.77 21.31 -5.82
N ARG A 83 -19.97 21.87 -5.67
CA ARG A 83 -20.95 22.03 -6.75
C ARG A 83 -20.38 22.67 -8.02
N GLU A 84 -19.58 23.72 -7.87
CA GLU A 84 -18.92 24.38 -9.00
C GLU A 84 -18.02 23.44 -9.80
N GLU A 85 -17.25 22.60 -9.12
CA GLU A 85 -16.33 21.66 -9.77
C GLU A 85 -17.11 20.58 -10.54
N PHE A 86 -18.23 20.11 -9.99
CA PHE A 86 -19.12 19.17 -10.68
C PHE A 86 -19.80 19.79 -11.89
N SER A 87 -20.33 21.01 -11.78
CA SER A 87 -20.93 21.73 -12.90
C SER A 87 -19.92 21.99 -14.03
N GLN A 88 -18.67 22.31 -13.70
CA GLN A 88 -17.58 22.47 -14.70
C GLN A 88 -17.27 21.18 -15.46
N ASP A 89 -17.50 20.03 -14.82
CA ASP A 89 -17.31 18.72 -15.42
C ASP A 89 -18.56 18.21 -16.14
N GLY A 90 -19.64 19.00 -16.15
CA GLY A 90 -20.85 18.73 -16.93
C GLY A 90 -21.99 18.08 -16.16
N TRP A 91 -21.85 17.92 -14.83
CA TRP A 91 -23.00 17.56 -14.00
C TRP A 91 -24.08 18.64 -14.11
N ARG A 92 -25.34 18.20 -14.24
CA ARG A 92 -26.49 19.11 -14.23
C ARG A 92 -27.50 18.62 -13.19
N PRO A 93 -27.93 19.51 -12.26
CA PRO A 93 -29.01 19.16 -11.35
C PRO A 93 -30.28 18.89 -12.15
N HIS A 94 -31.09 17.99 -11.65
CA HIS A 94 -32.45 17.80 -12.10
C HIS A 94 -33.20 19.13 -12.07
N ASN A 95 -33.79 19.49 -13.20
CA ASN A 95 -34.62 20.67 -13.32
C ASN A 95 -36.07 20.24 -13.05
N ARG A 96 -36.74 20.85 -12.06
CA ARG A 96 -38.11 20.49 -11.63
C ARG A 96 -39.17 20.57 -12.75
N ASP A 97 -38.84 21.23 -13.86
CA ASP A 97 -39.73 21.41 -15.02
C ASP A 97 -39.66 20.27 -16.05
N HIS A 98 -38.77 19.28 -15.86
CA HIS A 98 -38.67 18.10 -16.71
C HIS A 98 -38.57 16.85 -15.83
N ASP A 99 -39.34 15.79 -16.12
CA ASP A 99 -39.36 14.46 -15.46
C ASP A 99 -38.03 13.65 -15.60
N GLY A 100 -36.88 14.31 -15.50
CA GLY A 100 -35.55 13.69 -15.60
C GLY A 100 -34.96 13.27 -14.26
N GLN A 101 -33.80 12.66 -14.27
CA GLN A 101 -32.93 12.56 -13.09
C GLN A 101 -31.77 13.57 -13.22
N ASP A 102 -30.98 13.77 -12.15
CA ASP A 102 -29.70 14.48 -12.26
C ASP A 102 -28.86 13.86 -13.38
N LEU A 103 -28.24 14.68 -14.23
CA LEU A 103 -27.38 14.20 -15.30
C LEU A 103 -25.93 14.15 -14.83
N TRP A 104 -25.36 12.94 -14.80
CA TRP A 104 -23.95 12.71 -14.50
C TRP A 104 -23.16 12.34 -15.76
N THR A 105 -22.18 13.19 -16.09
CA THR A 105 -21.16 12.89 -17.11
C THR A 105 -20.06 12.02 -16.51
N ASP A 106 -19.34 11.27 -17.33
CA ASP A 106 -18.21 10.43 -16.90
C ASP A 106 -17.18 11.24 -16.11
N ARG A 107 -16.96 12.49 -16.55
CA ARG A 107 -16.05 13.42 -15.90
C ARG A 107 -16.52 13.80 -14.49
N ALA A 108 -17.83 14.02 -14.30
CA ALA A 108 -18.42 14.25 -12.99
C ALA A 108 -18.36 13.00 -12.10
N VAL A 109 -18.53 11.80 -12.68
CA VAL A 109 -18.34 10.52 -11.98
C VAL A 109 -16.91 10.40 -11.46
N VAL A 110 -15.90 10.58 -12.32
CA VAL A 110 -14.48 10.59 -11.90
C VAL A 110 -14.23 11.62 -10.80
N ARG A 111 -14.84 12.81 -10.90
CA ARG A 111 -14.72 13.83 -9.85
C ARG A 111 -15.28 13.38 -8.51
N ALA A 112 -16.40 12.66 -8.48
CA ALA A 112 -16.90 12.06 -7.25
C ALA A 112 -15.88 11.10 -6.66
N GLY A 113 -15.28 10.21 -7.46
CA GLY A 113 -14.21 9.31 -7.01
C GLY A 113 -12.98 10.02 -6.44
N LEU A 114 -12.59 11.17 -6.99
CA LEU A 114 -11.48 11.99 -6.49
C LEU A 114 -11.79 12.67 -5.14
N LEU A 115 -13.07 12.92 -4.84
CA LEU A 115 -13.50 13.65 -3.63
C LEU A 115 -14.04 12.72 -2.53
N LEU A 116 -14.36 11.46 -2.85
CA LEU A 116 -14.83 10.47 -1.88
C LEU A 116 -13.66 9.85 -1.10
N GLU A 117 -13.58 10.19 0.18
CA GLU A 117 -12.55 9.67 1.09
C GLU A 117 -12.86 8.23 1.56
N LYS A 118 -14.13 7.94 1.85
CA LYS A 118 -14.59 6.68 2.47
C LYS A 118 -15.29 5.76 1.46
N SER A 119 -14.57 5.36 0.42
CA SER A 119 -15.00 4.36 -0.58
C SER A 119 -13.78 3.61 -1.11
N ALA A 120 -13.84 2.28 -1.11
CA ALA A 120 -12.77 1.44 -1.64
C ALA A 120 -12.63 1.59 -3.17
N VAL A 121 -13.77 1.70 -3.88
CA VAL A 121 -13.81 1.96 -5.33
C VAL A 121 -13.21 3.33 -5.65
N ALA A 122 -13.54 4.36 -4.85
CA ALA A 122 -12.95 5.69 -5.00
C ALA A 122 -11.44 5.69 -4.72
N ALA A 123 -10.97 4.92 -3.73
CA ALA A 123 -9.55 4.72 -3.49
C ALA A 123 -8.87 4.03 -4.67
N HIS A 124 -9.51 3.03 -5.28
CA HIS A 124 -8.97 2.33 -6.45
C HIS A 124 -8.84 3.27 -7.64
N LEU A 125 -9.88 4.07 -7.90
CA LEU A 125 -9.82 5.13 -8.90
C LEU A 125 -8.65 6.09 -8.66
N ARG A 126 -8.47 6.57 -7.42
CA ARG A 126 -7.36 7.48 -7.07
C ARG A 126 -5.99 6.83 -7.28
N HIS A 127 -5.86 5.53 -7.00
CA HIS A 127 -4.65 4.77 -7.25
C HIS A 127 -4.34 4.66 -8.75
N LEU A 128 -5.32 4.29 -9.57
CA LEU A 128 -5.17 4.23 -11.04
C LEU A 128 -4.80 5.60 -11.64
N LEU A 129 -5.26 6.69 -11.02
CA LEU A 129 -4.91 8.08 -11.40
C LEU A 129 -3.58 8.58 -10.79
N GLY A 130 -2.87 7.75 -10.03
CA GLY A 130 -1.53 8.05 -9.49
C GLY A 130 -1.51 9.04 -8.31
N VAL A 131 -2.64 9.24 -7.61
CA VAL A 131 -2.76 10.18 -6.48
C VAL A 131 -3.26 9.56 -5.18
N GLY A 132 -3.46 8.24 -5.17
CA GLY A 132 -3.89 7.48 -3.98
C GLY A 132 -3.04 6.24 -3.74
N ASP A 133 -3.03 5.80 -2.49
CA ASP A 133 -2.43 4.54 -2.10
C ASP A 133 -3.22 3.35 -2.67
N ILE A 134 -2.56 2.20 -2.79
CA ILE A 134 -3.22 0.94 -3.18
C ILE A 134 -4.36 0.68 -2.20
N PRO A 135 -5.61 0.50 -2.67
CA PRO A 135 -6.74 0.27 -1.78
C PRO A 135 -6.56 -1.01 -0.98
N LEU A 136 -6.72 -0.90 0.34
CA LEU A 136 -6.75 -2.07 1.20
C LEU A 136 -8.19 -2.56 1.29
N VAL A 137 -8.48 -3.69 0.64
CA VAL A 137 -9.78 -4.36 0.74
C VAL A 137 -9.66 -5.51 1.73
N TYR A 138 -10.51 -5.48 2.76
CA TYR A 138 -10.59 -6.54 3.75
C TYR A 138 -11.83 -7.39 3.48
N SER A 139 -11.68 -8.71 3.53
CA SER A 139 -12.76 -9.67 3.31
C SER A 139 -12.86 -10.62 4.50
N GLN A 140 -14.10 -10.93 4.89
CA GLN A 140 -14.46 -11.94 5.89
C GLN A 140 -15.11 -13.17 5.25
N GLY A 141 -15.02 -13.31 3.92
CA GLY A 141 -15.58 -14.47 3.21
C GLY A 141 -14.82 -15.76 3.54
N GLU A 142 -15.51 -16.90 3.47
CA GLU A 142 -14.96 -18.20 3.88
C GLU A 142 -13.64 -18.59 3.18
N ALA A 143 -13.51 -18.29 1.88
CA ALA A 143 -12.27 -18.52 1.14
C ALA A 143 -11.10 -17.72 1.74
N ARG A 144 -11.33 -16.44 2.05
CA ARG A 144 -10.32 -15.59 2.68
C ARG A 144 -9.99 -16.06 4.09
N LEU A 145 -10.98 -16.50 4.86
CA LEU A 145 -10.74 -17.07 6.19
C LEU A 145 -9.92 -18.36 6.12
N ALA A 146 -10.14 -19.21 5.12
CA ALA A 146 -9.33 -20.40 4.89
C ALA A 146 -7.87 -20.06 4.55
N GLU A 147 -7.64 -19.08 3.67
CA GLU A 147 -6.29 -18.54 3.39
C GLU A 147 -5.61 -18.01 4.66
N CYS A 148 -6.32 -17.20 5.46
CA CYS A 148 -5.80 -16.66 6.71
C CYS A 148 -5.47 -17.77 7.72
N ARG A 149 -6.26 -18.86 7.79
CA ARG A 149 -5.96 -20.04 8.62
C ARG A 149 -4.70 -20.75 8.15
N GLN A 150 -4.52 -20.94 6.84
CA GLN A 150 -3.30 -21.50 6.30
C GLN A 150 -2.09 -20.62 6.59
N LEU A 151 -2.23 -19.30 6.46
CA LEU A 151 -1.19 -18.33 6.78
C LEU A 151 -0.83 -18.35 8.28
N TYR A 152 -1.82 -18.46 9.16
CA TYR A 152 -1.62 -18.64 10.60
C TYR A 152 -0.83 -19.92 10.91
N ASN A 153 -1.22 -21.05 10.31
CA ASN A 153 -0.50 -22.32 10.50
C ASN A 153 0.94 -22.22 9.99
N LYS A 154 1.15 -21.62 8.81
CA LYS A 154 2.51 -21.36 8.29
C LYS A 154 3.30 -20.47 9.25
N ALA A 155 2.70 -19.42 9.80
CA ALA A 155 3.36 -18.56 10.78
C ALA A 155 3.78 -19.33 12.04
N LEU A 156 2.94 -20.25 12.54
CA LEU A 156 3.30 -21.14 13.64
C LEU A 156 4.46 -22.08 13.27
N THR A 157 4.49 -22.61 12.04
CA THR A 157 5.63 -23.40 11.54
C THR A 157 6.90 -22.57 11.50
N VAL A 158 6.84 -21.32 11.01
CA VAL A 158 8.00 -20.40 11.01
C VAL A 158 8.51 -20.15 12.43
N VAL A 159 7.62 -19.92 13.40
CA VAL A 159 8.01 -19.78 14.81
C VAL A 159 8.67 -21.07 15.31
N ALA A 160 8.08 -22.23 15.03
CA ALA A 160 8.64 -23.52 15.41
C ALA A 160 10.01 -23.79 14.77
N ASP A 161 10.22 -23.41 13.50
CA ASP A 161 11.49 -23.60 12.81
C ASP A 161 12.59 -22.66 13.34
N ILE A 162 12.23 -21.45 13.77
CA ILE A 162 13.17 -20.50 14.37
C ILE A 162 13.55 -20.92 15.80
N HIS A 163 12.60 -21.45 16.57
CA HIS A 163 12.81 -21.84 17.98
C HIS A 163 13.19 -23.31 18.18
N GLY A 164 13.01 -24.15 17.16
CA GLY A 164 13.24 -25.60 17.20
C GLY A 164 14.62 -26.00 16.68
N GLU A 165 14.76 -27.28 16.34
CA GLU A 165 16.02 -27.85 15.81
C GLU A 165 16.18 -27.68 14.29
N SER A 166 15.17 -27.14 13.60
CA SER A 166 15.21 -26.84 12.16
C SER A 166 16.31 -25.82 11.84
N SER A 167 16.92 -25.91 10.65
CA SER A 167 17.93 -24.94 10.21
C SER A 167 17.26 -23.63 9.76
N PRO A 168 17.58 -22.47 10.37
CA PRO A 168 17.09 -21.17 9.92
C PRO A 168 17.43 -20.87 8.45
N ASP A 169 18.47 -21.51 7.90
CA ASP A 169 18.88 -21.35 6.50
C ASP A 169 17.87 -21.95 5.53
N GLU A 170 17.22 -23.06 5.87
CA GLU A 170 16.20 -23.69 5.02
C GLU A 170 14.95 -22.82 4.94
N LEU A 171 14.52 -22.28 6.09
CA LEU A 171 13.47 -21.27 6.16
C LEU A 171 13.83 -20.05 5.31
N TRP A 172 15.07 -19.55 5.41
CA TRP A 172 15.50 -18.39 4.64
C TRP A 172 15.49 -18.64 3.12
N ARG A 173 15.86 -19.85 2.68
CA ARG A 173 15.76 -20.24 1.26
C ARG A 173 14.31 -20.34 0.79
N ALA A 174 13.41 -20.90 1.62
CA ALA A 174 11.99 -20.98 1.29
C ALA A 174 11.37 -19.58 1.14
N MET A 175 11.72 -18.65 2.04
CA MET A 175 11.20 -17.28 2.02
C MET A 175 11.72 -16.44 0.83
N GLN A 176 12.88 -16.77 0.26
CA GLN A 176 13.37 -16.11 -0.96
C GLN A 176 12.49 -16.40 -2.20
N GLY A 177 11.81 -17.54 -2.22
CA GLY A 177 10.88 -17.91 -3.29
C GLY A 177 9.45 -17.38 -3.10
N ALA A 178 9.14 -16.81 -1.93
CA ALA A 178 7.81 -16.27 -1.64
C ALA A 178 7.60 -14.91 -2.30
N ASP A 179 6.36 -14.64 -2.72
CA ASP A 179 6.03 -13.33 -3.28
C ASP A 179 5.98 -12.24 -2.19
N ARG A 180 6.03 -10.99 -2.64
CA ARG A 180 6.05 -9.83 -1.72
C ARG A 180 4.80 -9.72 -0.86
N TYR A 181 3.63 -10.07 -1.40
CA TYR A 181 2.37 -9.98 -0.67
C TYR A 181 2.33 -11.04 0.44
N ASP A 182 2.71 -12.27 0.13
CA ASP A 182 2.83 -13.38 1.08
C ASP A 182 3.81 -13.05 2.21
N LEU A 183 4.97 -12.47 1.88
CA LEU A 183 5.93 -12.01 2.89
C LEU A 183 5.36 -10.92 3.82
N MET A 184 4.62 -9.95 3.26
CA MET A 184 3.96 -8.90 4.05
C MET A 184 2.86 -9.48 4.95
N ALA A 185 2.04 -10.38 4.41
CA ALA A 185 0.95 -11.03 5.15
C ALA A 185 1.52 -11.91 6.28
N MET A 186 2.62 -12.62 6.02
CA MET A 186 3.34 -13.41 7.03
C MET A 186 3.87 -12.52 8.16
N ALA A 187 4.51 -11.39 7.82
CA ALA A 187 5.04 -10.45 8.81
C ALA A 187 3.93 -9.85 9.68
N MET A 188 2.79 -9.46 9.09
CA MET A 188 1.63 -8.98 9.84
C MET A 188 1.07 -10.06 10.77
N THR A 189 0.98 -11.30 10.29
CA THR A 189 0.50 -12.45 11.09
C THR A 189 1.41 -12.68 12.30
N LEU A 190 2.73 -12.80 12.08
CA LEU A 190 3.70 -13.00 13.17
C LEU A 190 3.68 -11.84 14.19
N ALA A 191 3.54 -10.59 13.73
CA ALA A 191 3.41 -9.45 14.63
C ALA A 191 2.13 -9.52 15.47
N ALA A 192 1.00 -9.96 14.90
CA ALA A 192 -0.25 -10.14 15.62
C ALA A 192 -0.21 -11.28 16.65
N LEU A 193 0.63 -12.30 16.42
CA LEU A 193 0.86 -13.39 17.39
C LEU A 193 1.70 -12.95 18.60
N THR A 194 2.38 -11.81 18.52
CA THR A 194 3.31 -11.35 19.55
C THR A 194 2.63 -10.32 20.46
N PRO A 195 2.37 -10.62 21.74
CA PRO A 195 1.78 -9.65 22.67
C PRO A 195 2.77 -8.50 22.92
N TYR A 196 2.37 -7.27 22.59
CA TYR A 196 3.21 -6.07 22.72
C TYR A 196 3.44 -5.63 24.18
N ASP A 197 2.61 -6.09 25.10
CA ASP A 197 2.60 -5.72 26.51
C ASP A 197 3.54 -6.56 27.40
N ARG A 198 4.28 -7.52 26.81
CA ARG A 198 5.19 -8.39 27.58
C ARG A 198 6.64 -7.89 27.56
N PRO A 199 7.28 -7.70 28.74
CA PRO A 199 8.61 -7.09 28.84
C PRO A 199 9.79 -7.96 28.37
N SER A 200 9.56 -9.19 27.90
CA SER A 200 10.62 -10.18 27.65
C SER A 200 10.84 -10.58 26.18
N LEU A 201 10.28 -9.86 25.20
CA LEU A 201 10.39 -10.23 23.77
C LEU A 201 11.83 -10.42 23.27
N GLY A 202 12.79 -9.67 23.81
CA GLY A 202 14.21 -9.78 23.45
C GLY A 202 15.03 -10.77 24.26
N GLN A 203 14.45 -11.45 25.26
CA GLN A 203 15.20 -12.29 26.19
C GLN A 203 15.86 -13.49 25.48
N TRP A 204 15.09 -14.23 24.69
CA TRP A 204 15.59 -15.37 23.91
C TRP A 204 16.71 -14.97 22.93
N LEU A 205 16.59 -13.81 22.27
CA LEU A 205 17.64 -13.29 21.38
C LEU A 205 18.94 -12.99 22.14
N ARG A 206 18.86 -12.50 23.39
CA ARG A 206 20.04 -12.34 24.24
C ARG A 206 20.63 -13.69 24.63
N GLU A 207 19.81 -14.67 24.98
CA GLU A 207 20.25 -16.02 25.38
C GLU A 207 21.02 -16.74 24.26
N ILE A 208 20.52 -16.73 23.02
CA ILE A 208 21.22 -17.35 21.88
C ILE A 208 22.56 -16.64 21.59
N SER A 209 22.59 -15.31 21.64
CA SER A 209 23.86 -14.59 21.49
C SER A 209 24.82 -14.79 22.68
N GLY A 210 24.28 -15.19 23.84
CA GLY A 210 25.04 -15.56 25.03
C GLY A 210 25.82 -16.87 24.86
N LEU A 211 25.39 -17.75 23.95
CA LEU A 211 26.12 -18.97 23.59
C LEU A 211 27.45 -18.66 22.89
N THR A 212 27.56 -17.49 22.26
CA THR A 212 28.76 -17.08 21.51
C THR A 212 29.56 -15.97 22.19
N THR A 213 28.96 -15.20 23.10
CA THR A 213 29.63 -14.09 23.81
C THR A 213 29.14 -13.93 25.26
N LYS A 214 29.98 -13.45 26.18
CA LYS A 214 29.63 -13.28 27.61
C LYS A 214 28.48 -12.29 27.87
N ASP A 215 28.31 -11.29 26.99
CA ASP A 215 27.25 -10.28 27.10
C ASP A 215 26.23 -10.49 25.97
N GLY A 216 25.12 -11.13 26.31
CA GLY A 216 24.02 -11.37 25.36
C GLY A 216 23.41 -10.06 24.83
N SER A 217 23.21 -9.96 23.52
CA SER A 217 22.67 -8.80 22.83
C SER A 217 21.59 -9.20 21.83
N ILE A 218 20.45 -8.48 21.87
CA ILE A 218 19.34 -8.67 20.92
C ILE A 218 19.83 -8.55 19.47
N ALA A 219 20.66 -7.54 19.18
CA ALA A 219 21.19 -7.30 17.84
C ALA A 219 22.09 -8.46 17.36
N ARG A 220 22.89 -9.04 18.27
CA ARG A 220 23.71 -10.22 17.95
C ARG A 220 22.85 -11.45 17.73
N GLY A 221 21.81 -11.65 18.55
CA GLY A 221 20.85 -12.73 18.36
C GLY A 221 20.16 -12.64 17.00
N LEU A 222 19.75 -11.44 16.59
CA LEU A 222 19.17 -11.20 15.26
C LEU A 222 20.19 -11.45 14.13
N ALA A 223 21.47 -11.09 14.32
CA ALA A 223 22.51 -11.34 13.33
C ALA A 223 22.79 -12.83 13.10
N LEU A 224 22.44 -13.70 14.05
CA LEU A 224 22.53 -15.16 13.90
C LEU A 224 21.35 -15.76 13.11
N LEU A 225 20.27 -14.98 12.92
CA LEU A 225 19.05 -15.42 12.24
C LEU A 225 18.84 -14.74 10.88
N ILE A 226 19.47 -13.59 10.65
CA ILE A 226 19.32 -12.78 9.43
C ILE A 226 20.61 -12.85 8.61
N PRO A 227 20.62 -13.61 7.50
CA PRO A 227 21.76 -13.68 6.60
C PRO A 227 22.13 -12.31 6.02
N GLN A 228 23.44 -12.07 5.89
CA GLN A 228 23.93 -10.88 5.20
C GLN A 228 23.55 -10.92 3.72
N ARG A 229 23.15 -9.77 3.17
CA ARG A 229 22.93 -9.62 1.73
C ARG A 229 24.27 -9.81 1.03
N GLN A 230 24.41 -10.88 0.26
CA GLN A 230 25.59 -11.04 -0.59
C GLN A 230 25.49 -10.09 -1.78
N ALA A 231 26.52 -9.28 -1.99
CA ALA A 231 26.70 -8.57 -3.25
C ALA A 231 27.12 -9.60 -4.31
N VAL A 232 26.15 -10.27 -4.91
CA VAL A 232 26.42 -11.15 -6.04
C VAL A 232 26.77 -10.25 -7.22
N ASP A 233 28.05 -10.22 -7.58
CA ASP A 233 28.55 -9.55 -8.78
C ASP A 233 27.96 -10.27 -10.00
N VAL A 234 26.85 -9.76 -10.53
CA VAL A 234 26.05 -10.35 -11.61
C VAL A 234 26.91 -10.66 -12.85
N ARG A 235 28.06 -9.99 -13.00
CA ARG A 235 29.05 -10.21 -14.07
C ARG A 235 29.80 -11.54 -13.97
N LYS A 236 29.78 -12.22 -12.82
CA LYS A 236 30.48 -13.50 -12.58
C LYS A 236 29.56 -14.73 -12.59
N LEU A 237 28.25 -14.53 -12.72
CA LEU A 237 27.31 -15.63 -12.97
C LEU A 237 27.48 -16.08 -14.43
N LYS A 238 28.53 -16.87 -14.68
CA LYS A 238 28.59 -17.74 -15.86
C LYS A 238 27.32 -18.59 -15.82
N GLU A 239 26.56 -18.57 -16.91
CA GLU A 239 25.31 -19.31 -17.04
C GLU A 239 25.42 -20.73 -16.46
N PRO A 240 24.43 -21.18 -15.65
CA PRO A 240 24.39 -22.54 -15.16
C PRO A 240 24.15 -23.47 -16.37
N GLY A 241 25.24 -23.95 -16.97
CA GLY A 241 25.21 -24.82 -18.14
C GLY A 241 26.54 -24.99 -18.89
N SER A 242 27.52 -24.09 -18.74
CA SER A 242 28.74 -24.12 -19.57
C SER A 242 29.86 -25.05 -19.07
N ALA A 243 29.70 -25.76 -17.95
CA ALA A 243 30.76 -26.59 -17.36
C ALA A 243 30.64 -28.08 -17.70
N ARG A 244 30.39 -28.43 -18.97
CA ARG A 244 30.56 -29.81 -19.49
C ARG A 244 30.74 -29.82 -21.01
N SER A 245 31.87 -29.29 -21.47
CA SER A 245 32.42 -29.66 -22.78
C SER A 245 33.91 -29.37 -22.81
N ASN A 246 34.68 -30.14 -22.03
CA ASN A 246 36.09 -30.35 -22.31
C ASN A 246 36.59 -31.57 -21.53
N ARG A 247 36.26 -32.76 -22.06
CA ARG A 247 37.00 -34.01 -21.88
C ARG A 247 36.29 -35.06 -22.72
N LEU A 248 36.77 -35.22 -23.95
CA LEU A 248 36.81 -36.47 -24.71
C LEU A 248 37.60 -36.19 -26.00
N ARG A 249 38.93 -36.14 -25.85
CA ARG A 249 39.87 -36.58 -26.88
C ARG A 249 40.91 -37.42 -26.14
N ALA A 250 40.55 -38.69 -25.94
CA ALA A 250 41.50 -39.74 -25.68
C ALA A 250 41.92 -40.29 -27.06
N ASP A 251 43.19 -40.11 -27.36
CA ASP A 251 44.11 -41.10 -27.91
C ASP A 251 43.54 -42.10 -28.93
N GLY A 252 44.00 -41.93 -30.16
CA GLY A 252 43.87 -42.90 -31.24
C GLY A 252 45.16 -42.95 -32.05
N GLU A 253 46.29 -43.22 -31.40
CA GLU A 253 47.47 -43.79 -32.07
C GLU A 253 47.45 -45.30 -31.89
N GLY A 254 47.34 -46.01 -33.01
CA GLY A 254 47.31 -47.46 -33.11
C GLY A 254 47.44 -47.89 -34.56
N ALA A 255 48.42 -47.33 -35.28
CA ALA A 255 48.90 -47.89 -36.53
C ALA A 255 49.78 -49.11 -36.19
N VAL A 256 49.35 -50.28 -36.62
CA VAL A 256 50.14 -51.51 -36.60
C VAL A 256 50.98 -51.58 -37.88
N CYS A 257 52.22 -52.03 -37.71
CA CYS A 257 53.29 -52.18 -38.69
C CYS A 257 52.91 -52.96 -39.97
N GLN A 258 53.56 -52.59 -41.07
CA GLN A 258 54.63 -53.45 -41.61
C GLN A 258 55.97 -52.82 -41.26
#